data_AF-A0A517TTM2-F1
#
_entry.id   AF-A0A517TTM2-F1
#
_cell.length_a   1.000
_cell.length_b   1.000
_cell.length_c   1.000
_cell.angle_alpha   90.00
_cell.angle_beta   90.00
_cell.angle_gamma   90.00
#
_symmetry.space_group_name_H-M   'P 1'
#
loop_
_entity.id
_entity.type
_entity.pdbx_description
1 polymer ?
#
loop_
_entity_poly.entity_id
_entity_poly.type
_entity_poly.pdbx_seq_one_letter_code
_entity_poly.pdbx_strand_id
1 'polypeptide(L)'
;MVVAYGKLLRKEALSRPERAALVRFEKVKEERLRWQYYRSIPKKHWRKMSGRQAKTILEQASRYGLPLDGPTIDLPKVVRALHDFLAANAYKLSRGDDPLLTTAQTSPALERYREERALLAQLDRMERQQELVPLEEIRFCLDGMAHHICKACETLERKYGNEVAEVVRDAIRNFEAAAEEMFGEVRPLSDDDESTTADEELPHSQL
;
A
#
# COMPACT_ATOMS: atom_id res chain seq x y z
N MET A 1 -37.07 37.17 -21.76
CA MET A 1 -37.43 35.72 -21.75
C MET A 1 -38.87 35.44 -21.32
N VAL A 2 -39.37 36.06 -20.23
CA VAL A 2 -40.78 35.91 -19.80
C VAL A 2 -41.78 36.30 -20.91
N VAL A 3 -41.45 37.32 -21.71
CA VAL A 3 -42.28 37.78 -22.84
C VAL A 3 -42.39 36.74 -23.97
N ALA A 4 -41.29 36.11 -24.39
CA ALA A 4 -41.29 35.11 -25.46
C ALA A 4 -42.01 33.81 -25.04
N TYR A 5 -41.84 33.38 -23.79
CA TYR A 5 -42.56 32.22 -23.24
C TYR A 5 -44.05 32.52 -23.07
N GLY A 6 -44.40 33.74 -22.65
CA GLY A 6 -45.79 34.20 -22.57
C GLY A 6 -46.47 34.33 -23.94
N LYS A 7 -45.73 34.65 -25.00
CA LYS A 7 -46.24 34.62 -26.40
C LYS A 7 -46.45 33.19 -26.90
N LEU A 8 -45.54 32.26 -26.58
CA LEU A 8 -45.68 30.84 -26.88
C LEU A 8 -46.96 30.24 -26.24
N LEU A 9 -47.20 30.53 -24.96
CA LEU A 9 -48.41 30.06 -24.24
C LEU A 9 -49.71 30.64 -24.82
N ARG A 10 -49.66 31.86 -25.37
CA ARG A 10 -50.78 32.53 -26.04
C ARG A 10 -50.92 32.18 -27.52
N LYS A 11 -50.09 31.28 -28.06
CA LYS A 11 -50.05 30.87 -29.48
C LYS A 11 -49.82 32.04 -30.46
N GLU A 12 -49.15 33.10 -30.02
CA GLU A 12 -48.78 34.24 -30.87
C GLU A 12 -47.54 33.93 -31.73
N ALA A 13 -47.41 34.60 -32.88
CA ALA A 13 -46.26 34.42 -33.77
C ALA A 13 -44.96 34.95 -33.13
N LEU A 14 -43.97 34.06 -32.94
CA LEU A 14 -42.66 34.45 -32.41
C LEU A 14 -41.76 35.02 -33.51
N SER A 15 -41.13 36.15 -33.18
CA SER A 15 -40.08 36.78 -34.00
C SER A 15 -38.80 35.93 -34.01
N ARG A 16 -37.97 36.06 -35.06
CA ARG A 16 -36.68 35.34 -35.19
C ARG A 16 -35.77 35.46 -33.95
N PRO A 17 -35.50 36.67 -33.40
CA PRO A 17 -34.74 36.81 -32.15
C PRO A 17 -35.41 36.13 -30.94
N GLU A 18 -36.74 36.12 -30.87
CA GLU A 18 -37.48 35.49 -29.76
C GLU A 18 -37.37 33.96 -29.81
N ARG A 19 -37.42 33.35 -31.02
CA ARG A 19 -37.18 31.91 -31.21
C ARG A 19 -35.76 31.51 -30.80
N ALA A 20 -34.76 32.28 -31.22
CA ALA A 20 -33.36 32.02 -30.86
C ALA A 20 -33.09 32.18 -29.35
N ALA A 21 -33.80 33.10 -28.68
CA ALA A 21 -33.74 33.23 -27.23
C ALA A 21 -34.43 32.05 -26.52
N LEU A 22 -35.56 31.57 -27.06
CA LEU A 22 -36.30 30.42 -26.52
C LEU A 22 -35.49 29.12 -26.61
N VAL A 23 -34.85 28.85 -27.76
CA VAL A 23 -33.96 27.67 -27.90
C VAL A 23 -32.80 27.72 -26.91
N ARG A 24 -32.17 28.89 -26.71
CA ARG A 24 -31.10 29.06 -25.70
C ARG A 24 -31.61 28.78 -24.30
N PHE A 25 -32.80 29.29 -23.97
CA PHE A 25 -33.43 29.06 -22.69
C PHE A 25 -33.75 27.58 -22.44
N GLU A 26 -34.33 26.91 -23.43
CA GLU A 26 -34.66 25.49 -23.33
C GLU A 26 -33.41 24.64 -23.13
N LYS A 27 -32.32 24.92 -23.87
CA LYS A 27 -31.03 24.25 -23.66
C LYS A 27 -30.52 24.40 -22.24
N VAL A 28 -30.52 25.62 -21.69
CA VAL A 28 -30.07 25.88 -20.31
C VAL A 28 -31.00 25.22 -19.28
N LYS A 29 -32.31 25.23 -19.53
CA LYS A 29 -33.30 24.58 -18.67
C LYS A 29 -33.10 23.06 -18.65
N GLU A 30 -32.94 22.45 -19.82
CA GLU A 30 -32.65 21.02 -19.96
C GLU A 30 -31.34 20.66 -19.26
N GLU A 31 -30.27 21.42 -19.48
CA GLU A 31 -28.99 21.19 -18.82
C GLU A 31 -29.14 21.24 -17.29
N ARG A 32 -29.85 22.24 -16.76
CA ARG A 32 -30.15 22.33 -15.33
C ARG A 32 -30.95 21.13 -14.83
N LEU A 33 -31.95 20.68 -15.56
CA LEU A 33 -32.75 19.49 -15.21
C LEU A 33 -31.90 18.21 -15.24
N ARG A 34 -30.99 18.07 -16.21
CA ARG A 34 -30.04 16.95 -16.27
C ARG A 34 -29.13 16.94 -15.06
N TRP A 35 -28.58 18.10 -14.67
CA TRP A 35 -27.75 18.21 -13.47
C TRP A 35 -28.51 17.89 -12.18
N GLN A 36 -29.78 18.31 -12.08
CA GLN A 36 -30.64 17.91 -10.97
C GLN A 36 -30.84 16.40 -10.94
N TYR A 37 -31.13 15.79 -12.09
CA TYR A 37 -31.25 14.34 -12.20
C TYR A 37 -29.97 13.60 -11.79
N TYR A 38 -28.79 14.06 -12.21
CA TYR A 38 -27.52 13.45 -11.84
C TYR A 38 -27.22 13.51 -10.33
N ARG A 39 -27.75 14.49 -9.61
CA ARG A 39 -27.59 14.60 -8.15
C ARG A 39 -28.55 13.71 -7.36
N SER A 40 -29.61 13.21 -7.99
CA SER A 40 -30.68 12.47 -7.31
C SER A 40 -31.04 11.17 -8.04
N ILE A 41 -30.04 10.44 -8.53
CA ILE A 41 -30.28 9.22 -9.31
C ILE A 41 -30.85 8.15 -8.37
N PRO A 42 -32.05 7.59 -8.62
CA PRO A 42 -32.58 6.52 -7.78
C PRO A 42 -31.67 5.29 -7.80
N LYS A 43 -31.48 4.64 -6.65
CA LYS A 43 -30.62 3.44 -6.53
C LYS A 43 -30.99 2.33 -7.52
N LYS A 44 -32.27 2.20 -7.86
CA LYS A 44 -32.77 1.27 -8.89
C LYS A 44 -32.16 1.55 -10.26
N HIS A 45 -32.10 2.83 -10.67
CA HIS A 45 -31.50 3.23 -11.94
C HIS A 45 -29.99 3.03 -11.91
N TRP A 46 -29.35 3.39 -10.80
CA TRP A 46 -27.92 3.15 -10.61
C TRP A 46 -27.54 1.68 -10.77
N ARG A 47 -28.29 0.76 -10.14
CA ARG A 47 -28.08 -0.69 -10.31
C ARG A 47 -28.14 -1.14 -11.77
N LYS A 48 -29.10 -0.59 -12.54
CA LYS A 48 -29.23 -0.91 -13.97
C LYS A 48 -28.06 -0.35 -14.78
N MET A 49 -27.59 0.85 -14.45
CA MET A 49 -26.45 1.48 -15.13
C MET A 49 -25.10 0.83 -14.77
N SER A 50 -24.89 0.47 -13.51
CA SER A 50 -23.64 -0.12 -13.04
C SER A 50 -23.49 -1.60 -13.39
N GLY A 51 -24.59 -2.29 -13.70
CA GLY A 51 -24.60 -3.74 -13.95
C GLY A 51 -24.25 -4.57 -12.71
N ARG A 52 -24.23 -3.97 -11.51
CA ARG A 52 -23.85 -4.65 -10.26
C ARG A 52 -25.08 -4.95 -9.39
N GLN A 53 -24.95 -5.98 -8.57
CA GLN A 53 -25.97 -6.33 -7.58
C GLN A 53 -26.02 -5.30 -6.44
N ALA A 54 -27.20 -5.16 -5.81
CA ALA A 54 -27.40 -4.19 -4.72
C ALA A 54 -26.46 -4.45 -3.53
N LYS A 55 -26.23 -5.72 -3.20
CA LYS A 55 -25.33 -6.13 -2.12
C LYS A 55 -23.89 -5.67 -2.40
N THR A 56 -23.37 -5.91 -3.60
CA THR A 56 -22.03 -5.47 -4.01
C THR A 56 -21.87 -3.96 -3.93
N ILE A 57 -22.89 -3.19 -4.33
CA ILE A 57 -22.86 -1.72 -4.26
C ILE A 57 -22.79 -1.24 -2.81
N LEU A 58 -23.55 -1.86 -1.90
CA LEU A 58 -23.51 -1.55 -0.47
C LEU A 58 -22.16 -1.92 0.15
N GLU A 59 -21.62 -3.09 -0.21
CA GLU A 59 -20.31 -3.52 0.26
C GLU A 59 -19.21 -2.57 -0.22
N GLN A 60 -19.25 -2.14 -1.48
CA GLN A 60 -18.33 -1.14 -2.03
C GLN A 60 -18.45 0.21 -1.32
N ALA A 61 -19.68 0.64 -1.00
CA ALA A 61 -19.92 1.85 -0.21
C ALA A 61 -19.21 1.77 1.14
N SER A 62 -19.40 0.65 1.86
CA SER A 62 -18.81 0.43 3.18
C SER A 62 -17.29 0.24 3.14
N ARG A 63 -16.78 -0.52 2.16
CA ARG A 63 -15.36 -0.91 2.09
C ARG A 63 -14.46 0.22 1.59
N TYR A 64 -14.96 1.02 0.66
CA TYR A 64 -14.18 2.07 0.01
C TYR A 64 -14.64 3.48 0.39
N GLY A 65 -15.61 3.62 1.28
CA GLY A 65 -16.16 4.92 1.69
C GLY A 65 -16.86 5.67 0.56
N LEU A 66 -17.39 4.96 -0.45
CA LEU A 66 -18.06 5.58 -1.60
C LEU A 66 -19.49 6.01 -1.23
N PRO A 67 -19.98 7.19 -1.66
CA PRO A 67 -21.30 7.71 -1.31
C PRO A 67 -22.42 7.03 -2.12
N LEU A 68 -22.65 5.73 -1.87
CA LEU A 68 -23.56 4.84 -2.61
C LEU A 68 -24.60 4.14 -1.70
N ASP A 69 -24.59 4.44 -0.41
CA ASP A 69 -25.41 3.79 0.62
C ASP A 69 -26.88 4.27 0.61
N GLY A 70 -27.13 5.53 0.28
CA GLY A 70 -28.46 6.15 0.25
C GLY A 70 -29.47 5.63 -0.79
N PRO A 71 -30.76 6.02 -0.67
CA PRO A 71 -31.82 5.66 -1.63
C PRO A 71 -31.68 6.37 -2.98
N THR A 72 -31.06 7.56 -2.97
CA THR A 72 -30.65 8.32 -4.15
C THR A 72 -29.16 8.56 -4.11
N ILE A 73 -28.53 8.48 -5.28
CA ILE A 73 -27.09 8.60 -5.46
C ILE A 73 -26.78 9.91 -6.17
N ASP A 74 -25.83 10.65 -5.60
CA ASP A 74 -25.31 11.91 -6.15
C ASP A 74 -24.06 11.59 -7.00
N LEU A 75 -24.26 11.50 -8.32
CA LEU A 75 -23.20 11.11 -9.26
C LEU A 75 -21.95 11.99 -9.15
N PRO A 76 -22.04 13.34 -9.11
CA PRO A 76 -20.88 14.20 -8.86
C PRO A 76 -20.06 13.83 -7.63
N LYS A 77 -20.72 13.49 -6.51
CA LYS A 77 -20.01 13.08 -5.28
C LYS A 77 -19.33 11.73 -5.46
N VAL A 78 -19.99 10.78 -6.11
CA VAL A 78 -19.41 9.47 -6.41
C VAL A 78 -18.18 9.60 -7.30
N VAL A 79 -18.27 10.40 -8.37
CA VAL A 79 -17.15 10.64 -9.30
C VAL A 79 -15.98 11.30 -8.58
N ARG A 80 -16.25 12.31 -7.74
CA ARG A 80 -15.21 12.93 -6.92
C ARG A 80 -14.55 11.92 -5.97
N ALA A 81 -15.34 11.16 -5.21
CA ALA A 81 -14.83 10.14 -4.30
C ALA A 81 -14.01 9.06 -5.02
N LEU A 82 -14.39 8.69 -6.25
CA LEU A 82 -13.63 7.77 -7.09
C LEU A 82 -12.29 8.37 -7.51
N HIS A 83 -12.26 9.64 -7.95
CA HIS A 83 -11.00 10.30 -8.29
C HIS A 83 -10.09 10.48 -7.08
N ASP A 84 -10.64 10.85 -5.93
CA ASP A 84 -9.90 10.97 -4.67
C ASP A 84 -9.33 9.60 -4.27
N PHE A 85 -10.12 8.52 -4.41
CA PHE A 85 -9.67 7.15 -4.16
C PHE A 85 -8.53 6.73 -5.11
N LEU A 86 -8.67 7.01 -6.41
CA LEU A 86 -7.65 6.69 -7.41
C LEU A 86 -6.37 7.49 -7.16
N ALA A 87 -6.47 8.77 -6.78
CA ALA A 87 -5.32 9.59 -6.45
C ALA A 87 -4.60 9.07 -5.19
N ALA A 88 -5.35 8.74 -4.13
CA ALA A 88 -4.79 8.21 -2.88
C ALA A 88 -4.12 6.84 -3.07
N ASN A 89 -4.62 6.03 -4.00
CA ASN A 89 -4.09 4.70 -4.29
C ASN A 89 -3.25 4.66 -5.57
N ALA A 90 -2.95 5.82 -6.18
CA ALA A 90 -2.27 5.90 -7.47
C ALA A 90 -0.96 5.12 -7.44
N TYR A 91 -0.18 5.25 -6.37
CA TYR A 91 1.09 4.54 -6.20
C TYR A 91 0.93 3.00 -6.13
N LYS A 92 -0.12 2.52 -5.47
CA LYS A 92 -0.40 1.08 -5.35
C LYS A 92 -0.96 0.49 -6.65
N LEU A 93 -1.78 1.26 -7.35
CA LEU A 93 -2.36 0.89 -8.64
C LEU A 93 -1.36 1.02 -9.79
N SER A 94 -0.41 1.96 -9.71
CA SER A 94 0.67 2.15 -10.69
C SER A 94 1.81 1.16 -10.50
N ARG A 95 2.00 0.66 -9.28
CA ARG A 95 2.76 -0.59 -9.00
C ARG A 95 1.95 -1.83 -9.38
N GLY A 96 1.12 -1.74 -10.42
CA GLY A 96 0.30 -2.82 -10.91
C GLY A 96 1.11 -4.11 -10.96
N ASP A 97 0.50 -5.17 -10.41
CA ASP A 97 0.93 -6.56 -10.37
C ASP A 97 2.27 -6.79 -11.06
N ASP A 98 3.31 -7.03 -10.26
CA ASP A 98 4.63 -7.41 -10.76
C ASP A 98 4.43 -8.44 -11.89
N PRO A 99 4.72 -8.12 -13.16
CA PRO A 99 4.41 -9.01 -14.29
C PRO A 99 5.07 -10.40 -14.13
N LEU A 100 6.10 -10.44 -13.29
CA LEU A 100 6.85 -11.60 -12.83
C LEU A 100 6.04 -12.56 -11.93
N LEU A 101 4.99 -12.09 -11.26
CA LEU A 101 4.12 -12.87 -10.37
C LEU A 101 2.86 -13.40 -11.05
N THR A 102 2.42 -12.77 -12.14
CA THR A 102 1.18 -13.13 -12.86
C THR A 102 1.42 -13.95 -14.12
N THR A 103 2.63 -13.97 -14.67
CA THR A 103 2.98 -14.82 -15.81
C THR A 103 3.24 -16.26 -15.39
N ALA A 104 2.60 -17.22 -16.08
CA ALA A 104 2.77 -18.66 -15.89
C ALA A 104 4.12 -19.20 -16.41
N GLN A 105 5.07 -18.31 -16.74
CA GLN A 105 6.40 -18.69 -17.17
C GLN A 105 7.27 -18.90 -15.93
N THR A 106 7.68 -20.14 -15.69
CA THR A 106 8.66 -20.54 -14.68
C THR A 106 10.07 -20.34 -15.26
N SER A 107 10.65 -19.18 -15.01
CA SER A 107 12.08 -18.95 -15.20
C SER A 107 12.79 -19.16 -13.84
N PRO A 108 13.98 -19.78 -13.78
CA PRO A 108 14.72 -19.95 -12.52
C PRO A 108 14.94 -18.65 -11.75
N ALA A 109 15.13 -17.53 -12.44
CA ALA A 109 15.26 -16.20 -11.82
C ALA A 109 13.95 -15.71 -11.19
N LEU A 110 12.80 -16.10 -11.75
CA LEU A 110 11.47 -15.79 -11.22
C LEU A 110 11.16 -16.58 -9.95
N GLU A 111 11.65 -17.81 -9.87
CA GLU A 111 11.48 -18.66 -8.68
C GLU A 111 12.28 -18.11 -7.50
N ARG A 112 13.56 -17.75 -7.70
CA ARG A 112 14.36 -17.07 -6.66
C ARG A 112 13.69 -15.79 -6.15
N TYR A 113 13.19 -14.96 -7.05
CA TYR A 113 12.48 -13.73 -6.66
C TYR A 113 11.19 -14.00 -5.87
N ARG A 114 10.45 -15.07 -6.22
CA ARG A 114 9.25 -15.49 -5.48
C ARG A 114 9.62 -16.01 -4.09
N GLU A 115 10.71 -16.75 -3.97
CA GLU A 115 11.24 -17.25 -2.70
C GLU A 115 11.68 -16.11 -1.78
N GLU A 116 12.47 -15.16 -2.29
CA GLU A 116 12.89 -13.97 -1.53
C GLU A 116 11.70 -13.15 -1.04
N ARG A 117 10.69 -12.95 -1.90
CA ARG A 117 9.43 -12.28 -1.54
C ARG A 117 8.66 -13.04 -0.47
N ALA A 118 8.64 -14.36 -0.55
CA ALA A 118 7.99 -15.20 0.46
C ALA A 118 8.73 -15.12 1.81
N LEU A 119 10.06 -15.09 1.80
CA LEU A 119 10.88 -14.89 3.00
C LEU A 119 10.63 -13.53 3.64
N LEU A 120 10.59 -12.45 2.85
CA LEU A 120 10.24 -11.12 3.36
C LEU A 120 8.83 -11.11 4.00
N ALA A 121 7.85 -11.73 3.36
CA ALA A 121 6.50 -11.84 3.91
C ALA A 121 6.44 -12.68 5.21
N GLN A 122 7.33 -13.67 5.35
CA GLN A 122 7.48 -14.43 6.60
C GLN A 122 8.09 -13.59 7.71
N LEU A 123 9.16 -12.82 7.43
CA LEU A 123 9.77 -11.91 8.40
C LEU A 123 8.77 -10.85 8.88
N ASP A 124 8.02 -10.23 7.95
CA ASP A 124 6.93 -9.29 8.27
C ASP A 124 5.88 -9.91 9.19
N ARG A 125 5.57 -11.19 8.99
CA ARG A 125 4.61 -11.92 9.83
C ARG A 125 5.20 -12.17 11.22
N MET A 126 6.44 -12.62 11.31
CA MET A 126 7.13 -12.86 12.58
C MET A 126 7.31 -11.58 13.40
N GLU A 127 7.58 -10.45 12.74
CA GLU A 127 7.60 -9.13 13.38
C GLU A 127 6.25 -8.78 13.99
N ARG A 128 5.15 -8.96 13.26
CA ARG A 128 3.78 -8.72 13.78
C ARG A 128 3.38 -9.67 14.90
N GLN A 129 3.92 -10.89 14.90
CA GLN A 129 3.73 -11.87 15.96
C GLN A 129 4.65 -11.62 17.17
N GLN A 130 5.52 -10.61 17.11
CA GLN A 130 6.51 -10.30 18.14
C GLN A 130 7.48 -11.44 18.42
N GLU A 131 7.74 -12.28 17.42
CA GLU A 131 8.73 -13.36 17.50
C GLU A 131 10.14 -12.84 17.20
N LEU A 132 10.26 -11.69 16.53
CA LEU A 132 11.52 -11.00 16.26
C LEU A 132 11.75 -9.88 17.27
N VAL A 133 12.99 -9.78 17.75
CA VAL A 133 13.42 -8.68 18.63
C VAL A 133 14.32 -7.73 17.84
N PRO A 134 14.09 -6.40 17.92
CA PRO A 134 14.95 -5.42 17.26
C PRO A 134 16.37 -5.49 17.80
N LEU A 135 17.35 -5.71 16.92
CA LEU A 135 18.76 -5.84 17.31
C LEU A 135 19.27 -4.59 18.04
N GLU A 136 18.87 -3.40 17.60
CA GLU A 136 19.27 -2.13 18.24
C GLU A 136 18.76 -2.00 19.68
N GLU A 137 17.58 -2.54 19.99
CA GLU A 137 17.05 -2.54 21.35
C GLU A 137 17.83 -3.52 22.25
N ILE A 138 18.21 -4.68 21.71
CA ILE A 138 19.09 -5.64 22.42
C ILE A 138 20.44 -4.99 22.69
N ARG A 139 21.07 -4.38 21.68
CA ARG A 139 22.38 -3.71 21.83
C ARG A 139 22.32 -2.62 22.88
N PHE A 140 21.30 -1.74 22.81
CA PHE A 140 21.11 -0.68 23.79
C PHE A 140 20.96 -1.23 25.23
N CYS A 141 20.17 -2.29 25.41
CA CYS A 141 20.01 -2.93 26.72
C CYS A 141 21.33 -3.55 27.22
N LEU A 142 22.04 -4.27 26.35
CA LEU A 142 23.30 -4.92 26.69
C LEU A 142 24.41 -3.91 27.03
N ASP A 143 24.50 -2.80 26.31
CA ASP A 143 25.46 -1.73 26.59
C ASP A 143 25.20 -1.12 27.98
N GLY A 144 23.93 -0.89 28.32
CA GLY A 144 23.53 -0.43 29.66
C GLY A 144 23.93 -1.41 30.75
N MET A 145 23.69 -2.70 30.54
CA MET A 145 24.08 -3.76 31.49
C MET A 145 25.60 -3.85 31.65
N ALA A 146 26.35 -3.84 30.54
CA ALA A 146 27.80 -3.88 30.53
C ALA A 146 28.40 -2.71 31.32
N HIS A 147 27.88 -1.49 31.13
CA HIS A 147 28.31 -0.32 31.89
C HIS A 147 28.12 -0.47 33.41
N HIS A 148 26.97 -1.01 33.84
CA HIS A 148 26.72 -1.26 35.26
C HIS A 148 27.65 -2.33 35.85
N ILE A 149 27.92 -3.40 35.09
CA ILE A 149 28.85 -4.45 35.48
C ILE A 149 30.27 -3.87 35.62
N CYS A 150 30.76 -3.12 34.63
CA CYS A 150 32.08 -2.49 34.66
C CYS A 150 32.25 -1.60 35.90
N LYS A 151 31.27 -0.73 36.21
CA LYS A 151 31.29 0.11 37.41
C LYS A 151 31.34 -0.70 38.71
N ALA A 152 30.60 -1.80 38.78
CA ALA A 152 30.63 -2.68 39.95
C ALA A 152 32.01 -3.34 40.11
N CYS A 153 32.60 -3.79 38.99
CA CYS A 153 33.93 -4.40 38.98
C CYS A 153 35.03 -3.42 39.42
N GLU A 154 35.02 -2.18 38.91
CA GLU A 154 35.93 -1.12 39.36
C GLU A 154 35.78 -0.85 40.88
N THR A 155 34.54 -0.88 41.39
CA THR A 155 34.28 -0.66 42.82
C THR A 155 34.83 -1.81 43.67
N LEU A 156 34.71 -3.05 43.19
CA LEU A 156 35.24 -4.23 43.86
C LEU A 156 36.76 -4.25 43.84
N GLU A 157 37.38 -3.97 42.70
CA GLU A 157 38.83 -3.91 42.53
C GLU A 157 39.46 -2.88 43.48
N ARG A 158 38.86 -1.69 43.61
CA ARG A 158 39.34 -0.67 44.56
C ARG A 158 39.26 -1.11 46.03
N LYS A 159 38.31 -1.96 46.38
CA LYS A 159 38.06 -2.38 47.78
C LYS A 159 38.86 -3.63 48.17
N TYR A 160 39.02 -4.57 47.25
CA TYR A 160 39.52 -5.91 47.54
C TYR A 160 40.80 -6.26 46.78
N GLY A 161 41.28 -5.38 45.91
CA GLY A 161 42.51 -5.57 45.15
C GLY A 161 42.33 -6.42 43.89
N ASN A 162 43.46 -6.78 43.28
CA ASN A 162 43.52 -7.36 41.93
C ASN A 162 43.00 -8.81 41.85
N GLU A 163 43.01 -9.56 42.96
CA GLU A 163 42.51 -10.96 42.98
C GLU A 163 41.03 -11.03 42.57
N VAL A 164 40.21 -10.05 43.00
CA VAL A 164 38.80 -9.98 42.61
C VAL A 164 38.63 -9.65 41.12
N ALA A 165 39.53 -8.85 40.55
CA ALA A 165 39.51 -8.51 39.14
C ALA A 165 39.83 -9.72 38.24
N GLU A 166 40.62 -10.69 38.72
CA GLU A 166 40.86 -11.94 37.99
C GLU A 166 39.62 -12.85 37.98
N VAL A 167 38.98 -13.04 39.14
CA VAL A 167 37.74 -13.84 39.26
C VAL A 167 36.64 -13.31 38.33
N VAL A 168 36.48 -11.99 38.27
CA VAL A 168 35.50 -11.35 37.36
C VAL A 168 35.85 -11.59 35.89
N ARG A 169 37.12 -11.46 35.51
CA ARG A 169 37.56 -11.69 34.12
C ARG A 169 37.32 -13.13 33.69
N ASP A 170 37.58 -14.09 34.57
CA ASP A 170 37.31 -15.50 34.30
C ASP A 170 35.80 -15.77 34.17
N ALA A 171 34.97 -15.11 34.99
CA ALA A 171 33.51 -15.20 34.85
C ALA A 171 33.02 -14.66 33.49
N ILE A 172 33.58 -13.55 33.00
CA ILE A 172 33.25 -12.98 31.68
C ILE A 172 33.66 -13.95 30.56
N ARG A 173 34.87 -14.52 30.61
CA ARG A 173 35.32 -15.51 29.61
C ARG A 173 34.45 -16.76 29.59
N ASN A 174 34.05 -17.25 30.76
CA ASN A 174 33.13 -18.39 30.85
C ASN A 174 31.76 -18.06 30.26
N PHE A 175 31.28 -16.84 30.46
CA PHE A 175 30.04 -16.37 29.83
C PHE A 175 30.17 -16.27 28.30
N GLU A 176 31.28 -15.71 27.79
CA GLU A 176 31.55 -15.63 26.35
C GLU A 176 31.57 -17.02 25.71
N ALA A 177 32.26 -17.99 26.32
CA ALA A 177 32.30 -19.37 25.82
C ALA A 177 30.92 -20.03 25.82
N ALA A 178 30.11 -19.83 26.88
CA ALA A 178 28.76 -20.36 26.94
C ALA A 178 27.83 -19.68 25.91
N ALA A 179 28.01 -18.38 25.67
CA ALA A 179 27.26 -17.67 24.64
C ALA A 179 27.65 -18.13 23.23
N GLU A 180 28.93 -18.38 22.97
CA GLU A 180 29.40 -18.94 21.70
C GLU A 180 28.89 -20.37 21.49
N GLU A 181 28.84 -21.21 22.53
CA GLU A 181 28.24 -22.54 22.45
C GLU A 181 26.73 -22.48 22.14
N MET A 182 26.00 -21.54 22.74
CA MET A 182 24.55 -21.41 22.54
C MET A 182 24.16 -20.71 21.23
N PHE A 183 24.95 -19.73 20.77
CA PHE A 183 24.58 -18.82 19.68
C PHE A 183 25.59 -18.78 18.52
N GLY A 184 26.73 -19.48 18.62
CA GLY A 184 27.82 -19.42 17.64
C GLY A 184 27.54 -20.12 16.32
N GLU A 185 26.55 -21.01 16.25
CA GLU A 185 26.09 -21.60 14.98
C GLU A 185 25.17 -20.64 14.19
N VAL A 186 25.65 -19.43 13.91
CA VAL A 186 25.06 -18.61 12.83
C VAL A 186 25.90 -18.86 11.59
N ARG A 187 25.46 -19.83 10.78
CA ARG A 187 26.03 -20.08 9.45
C ARG A 187 25.94 -18.76 8.66
N PRO A 188 27.05 -18.18 8.17
CA PRO A 188 26.95 -17.05 7.26
C PRO A 188 26.10 -17.51 6.07
N LEU A 189 25.10 -16.70 5.71
CA LEU A 189 24.47 -16.78 4.39
C LEU A 189 25.62 -16.67 3.40
N SER A 190 26.03 -17.79 2.80
CA SER A 190 27.14 -17.76 1.86
C SER A 190 26.71 -16.93 0.67
N ASP A 191 27.50 -15.93 0.32
CA ASP A 191 27.40 -15.10 -0.88
C ASP A 191 27.74 -15.92 -2.15
N ASP A 192 27.38 -17.21 -2.19
CA ASP A 192 27.61 -18.11 -3.33
C ASP A 192 26.57 -17.86 -4.44
N ASP A 193 26.49 -16.63 -4.92
CA ASP A 193 25.97 -16.30 -6.25
C ASP A 193 27.03 -15.43 -6.97
N GLU A 194 28.30 -15.88 -6.91
CA GLU A 194 29.33 -15.42 -7.83
C GLU A 194 28.98 -15.98 -9.22
N SER A 195 28.56 -15.07 -10.08
CA SER A 195 28.12 -15.29 -11.45
C SER A 195 29.02 -16.27 -12.23
N THR A 196 28.49 -17.44 -12.56
CA THR A 196 28.94 -18.21 -13.73
C THR A 196 28.58 -17.40 -14.98
N THR A 197 29.46 -16.48 -15.38
CA THR A 197 29.50 -15.97 -16.75
C THR A 197 29.96 -17.12 -17.64
N ALA A 198 29.02 -17.94 -18.09
CA ALA A 198 29.25 -18.87 -19.18
C ALA A 198 29.33 -18.05 -20.47
N ASP A 199 30.52 -18.04 -21.06
CA ASP A 199 30.81 -17.62 -22.42
C ASP A 199 29.83 -18.30 -23.40
N GLU A 200 28.88 -17.53 -23.94
CA GLU A 200 28.25 -17.84 -25.23
C GLU A 200 29.15 -17.27 -26.33
N GLU A 201 30.12 -18.08 -26.77
CA GLU A 201 30.73 -17.94 -28.09
C GLU A 201 29.62 -18.06 -29.16
N LEU A 202 29.24 -16.93 -29.76
CA LEU A 202 28.45 -16.90 -31.00
C LEU A 202 29.37 -17.21 -32.19
N PRO A 203 29.16 -18.30 -32.95
CA PRO A 203 29.83 -18.46 -34.23
C PRO A 203 29.02 -17.70 -35.28
N HIS A 204 29.47 -16.49 -35.62
CA HIS A 204 29.04 -15.84 -36.85
C HIS A 204 30.01 -16.16 -38.00
N SER A 205 29.39 -16.38 -39.17
CA SER A 205 29.95 -16.33 -40.52
C SER A 205 30.61 -17.60 -41.03
N GLN A 206 29.82 -18.48 -41.67
CA GLN A 206 30.05 -18.86 -43.08
C GLN A 206 28.72 -19.13 -43.80
N LEU A 207 28.70 -18.67 -45.06
CA LEU A 207 27.69 -18.77 -46.13
C LEU A 207 26.58 -17.72 -46.17
#